data_AF-A0A9E0WGY2-F1
#
_entry.id   AF-A0A9E0WGY2-F1
#
_cell.length_a   1.000
_cell.length_b   1.000
_cell.length_c   1.000
_cell.angle_alpha   90.00
_cell.angle_beta   90.00
_cell.angle_gamma   90.00
#
_symmetry.space_group_name_H-M   'P 1'
#
loop_
_entity.id
_entity.type
_entity.pdbx_description
1 polymer ?
#
loop_
_entity_poly.entity_id
_entity_poly.type
_entity_poly.pdbx_seq_one_letter_code
_entity_poly.pdbx_strand_id
1 'polypeptide(L)' 'MTERSGHCLCGQVSYTLKADPIVTAVCHCKHCQRQAGSAFSVVVLAPAAAVDIKGELKTYRDTA' A
#
# COMPACT_ATOMS: atom_id res chain seq x y z
N MET A 1 -0.74 20.87 -1.67
CA MET A 1 -1.37 19.55 -1.58
C MET A 1 -0.48 18.61 -2.36
N THR A 2 0.32 17.78 -1.69
CA THR A 2 1.39 17.05 -2.35
C THR A 2 0.87 15.72 -2.87
N GLU A 3 0.62 15.65 -4.17
CA GLU A 3 0.26 14.43 -4.86
C GLU A 3 1.47 13.47 -4.87
N ARG A 4 1.24 12.22 -4.46
CA ARG A 4 2.28 11.17 -4.44
C ARG A 4 1.83 10.03 -5.33
N SER A 5 2.72 9.52 -6.18
CA SER A 5 2.42 8.41 -7.08
C SER A 5 3.51 7.37 -7.05
N GLY A 6 3.15 6.13 -7.36
CA GLY A 6 4.09 5.02 -7.50
C GLY A 6 3.54 3.91 -8.36
N HIS A 7 4.37 2.92 -8.65
CA HIS A 7 3.98 1.74 -9.42
C HIS A 7 4.72 0.50 -8.93
N CYS A 8 4.15 -0.67 -9.20
CA CYS A 8 4.80 -1.94 -8.98
C CYS A 8 6.00 -2.08 -9.93
N LEU A 9 7.04 -2.82 -9.53
CA LEU A 9 8.24 -3.03 -10.35
C LEU A 9 7.94 -3.64 -11.74
N CYS A 10 6.85 -4.40 -11.88
CA CYS A 10 6.43 -4.94 -13.18
C CYS A 10 5.75 -3.91 -14.09
N GLY A 11 5.41 -2.72 -13.59
CA GLY A 11 4.71 -1.66 -14.32
C GLY A 11 3.20 -1.86 -14.54
N GLN A 12 2.64 -3.03 -14.22
CA GLN A 12 1.23 -3.36 -14.49
C GLN A 12 0.24 -2.68 -13.53
N VAL A 13 0.72 -2.21 -12.38
CA VAL A 13 -0.11 -1.59 -11.34
C VAL A 13 0.51 -0.25 -10.93
N SER A 14 -0.31 0.79 -10.84
CA SER A 14 0.10 2.11 -10.37
C SER A 14 -0.92 2.69 -9.40
N TYR A 15 -0.48 3.60 -8.54
CA TYR A 15 -1.35 4.32 -7.62
C TYR A 15 -1.05 5.82 -7.60
N THR A 16 -2.08 6.59 -7.25
CA THR A 16 -1.98 8.02 -6.95
C THR A 16 -2.66 8.30 -5.62
N LEU A 17 -1.98 9.01 -4.73
CA LEU A 17 -2.49 9.48 -3.44
C LEU A 17 -2.63 11.01 -3.48
N LYS A 18 -3.87 11.49 -3.35
CA LYS A 18 -4.26 12.91 -3.46
C LYS A 18 -4.43 13.59 -2.09
N ALA A 19 -3.87 13.02 -1.03
CA ALA A 19 -3.90 13.55 0.32
C ALA A 19 -2.60 13.24 1.05
N ASP A 20 -2.36 13.89 2.19
CA ASP A 20 -1.28 13.46 3.07
C ASP A 20 -1.64 12.17 3.81
N PRO A 21 -0.66 11.26 4.03
CA PRO A 21 -0.79 10.16 4.97
C PRO A 21 -1.34 10.60 6.31
N ILE A 22 -2.30 9.85 6.85
CA ILE A 22 -2.76 10.00 8.23
C ILE A 22 -1.70 9.47 9.18
N VAL A 23 -1.13 8.30 8.85
CA VAL A 23 -0.09 7.61 9.62
C VAL A 23 0.86 6.90 8.67
N THR A 24 2.15 6.93 8.99
CA THR A 24 3.16 6.00 8.48
C THR A 24 3.62 5.13 9.63
N ALA A 25 3.56 3.81 9.50
CA ALA A 25 3.86 2.88 10.57
C ALA A 25 4.72 1.71 10.09
N VAL A 26 5.43 1.10 11.04
CA VAL A 26 6.12 -0.17 10.84
C VAL A 26 5.22 -1.28 11.37
N CYS A 27 4.80 -2.19 10.49
CA CYS A 27 3.95 -3.33 10.85
C CYS A 27 4.78 -4.62 10.94
N HIS A 28 4.67 -5.31 12.06
CA HIS A 28 5.38 -6.56 12.35
C HIS A 28 4.50 -7.81 12.24
N CYS A 29 3.28 -7.72 11.74
CA CYS A 29 2.41 -8.89 11.61
C CYS A 29 2.96 -9.89 10.57
N LYS A 30 2.54 -11.16 10.67
CA LYS A 30 3.02 -12.22 9.77
C LYS A 30 2.70 -11.98 8.31
N HIS A 31 1.58 -11.31 8.00
CA HIS A 31 1.22 -10.93 6.64
C HIS A 31 2.17 -9.88 6.07
N CYS A 32 2.48 -8.82 6.82
CA CYS A 32 3.44 -7.80 6.40
C CYS A 32 4.87 -8.35 6.26
N GLN A 33 5.29 -9.24 7.16
CA GLN A 33 6.58 -9.94 7.04
C GLN A 33 6.67 -10.76 5.74
N ARG A 34 5.62 -11.53 5.43
CA ARG A 34 5.54 -12.34 4.19
C ARG A 34 5.50 -11.47 2.94
N GLN A 35 4.71 -10.39 2.95
CA GLN A 35 4.59 -9.48 1.79
C GLN A 35 5.92 -8.79 1.47
N ALA A 36 6.62 -8.27 2.48
CA ALA A 36 7.87 -7.55 2.28
C ALA A 36 9.09 -8.46 2.15
N GLY A 37 8.98 -9.75 2.48
CA GLY A 37 10.12 -10.66 2.58
C GLY A 37 11.13 -10.23 3.64
N SER A 38 10.68 -9.55 4.70
CA SER A 38 11.55 -8.96 5.73
C SER A 38 10.94 -9.06 7.15
N ALA A 39 11.64 -8.53 8.16
CA ALA A 39 11.16 -8.51 9.54
C ALA A 39 9.92 -7.63 9.77
N PHE A 40 9.61 -6.70 8.84
CA PHE A 40 8.46 -5.81 8.89
C PHE A 40 8.09 -5.26 7.50
N SER A 41 6.99 -4.51 7.43
CA SER A 41 6.67 -3.65 6.28
C SER A 41 6.40 -2.22 6.75
N VAL A 42 6.77 -1.23 5.93
CA VAL A 42 6.38 0.16 6.14
C VAL A 42 5.05 0.37 5.44
N VAL A 43 4.02 0.71 6.20
CA VAL A 43 2.65 0.89 5.71
C VAL A 43 2.19 2.33 5.93
N VAL A 44 1.33 2.79 5.03
CA VAL A 44 0.73 4.12 5.07
C VAL A 44 -0.78 3.98 5.22
N LEU A 45 -1.35 4.71 6.17
CA LEU A 45 -2.79 4.87 6.32
C LEU A 45 -3.21 6.18 5.64
N ALA A 46 -4.19 6.10 4.73
CA ALA A 46 -4.74 7.26 4.03
C ALA A 46 -6.26 7.10 3.85
N PRO A 47 -7.01 8.19 3.62
CA PRO A 47 -8.42 8.09 3.25
C PRO A 47 -8.59 7.29 1.96
N ALA A 48 -9.46 6.29 1.96
CA ALA A 48 -9.67 5.43 0.79
C ALA A 48 -10.06 6.24 -0.46
N ALA A 49 -10.91 7.26 -0.30
CA ALA A 49 -11.32 8.14 -1.39
C ALA A 49 -10.19 9.00 -1.99
N ALA A 50 -9.04 9.10 -1.30
CA ALA A 50 -7.88 9.84 -1.79
C ALA A 50 -6.89 8.95 -2.56
N VAL A 51 -7.14 7.64 -2.66
CA VAL A 51 -6.28 6.67 -3.35
C VAL A 51 -6.95 6.21 -4.64
N ASP A 52 -6.30 6.47 -5.77
CA ASP A 52 -6.65 5.90 -7.07
C ASP A 52 -5.64 4.80 -7.42
N ILE A 53 -6.12 3.61 -7.80
CA ILE A 53 -5.27 2.48 -8.19
C ILE A 53 -5.70 2.01 -9.58
N LYS A 54 -4.72 1.81 -10.47
CA LYS A 54 -4.91 1.32 -11.83
C LYS A 54 -4.13 0.01 -12.02
N GLY A 55 -4.68 -0.87 -12.87
CA GLY A 55 -4.14 -2.20 -13.14
C GLY A 55 -4.97 -3.32 -12.53
N GLU A 56 -4.67 -4.56 -12.88
CA GLU A 56 -5.34 -5.73 -12.33
C GLU A 56 -4.72 -6.10 -10.98
N LEU A 57 -5.54 -6.07 -9.93
CA LEU A 57 -5.13 -6.44 -8.57
C LEU A 57 -5.62 -7.83 -8.22
N LYS A 58 -4.74 -8.66 -7.68
CA LYS A 58 -5.13 -9.85 -6.93
C LYS A 58 -5.27 -9.49 -5.45
N THR A 59 -6.46 -9.72 -4.88
CA THR A 59 -6.71 -9.47 -3.46
C THR A 59 -6.73 -10.78 -2.67
N TYR A 60 -6.30 -10.71 -1.42
CA TYR A 60 -6.40 -11.81 -0.46
C TYR A 60 -7.07 -11.26 0.80
N ARG A 61 -8.08 -11.96 1.30
CA ARG A 61 -8.77 -11.59 2.53
C ARG A 61 -8.20 -12.42 3.68
N ASP A 62 -7.66 -11.74 4.66
CA ASP A 62 -7.31 -12.39 5.92
C ASP A 62 -8.60 -12.79 6.64
N THR A 63 -8.70 -14.05 7.03
CA THR A 63 -9.86 -14.65 7.73
C THR A 63 -9.47 -15.28 9.05
N ALA A 64 -8.18 -15.18 9.41
CA ALA A 64 -7.68 -15.61 10.71
C ALA A 64 -8.13 -14.64 11.82
#